data_AF-A0A845HNT7-F1
#
_entry.id   AF-A0A845HNT7-F1
#
_cell.length_a   1.000
_cell.length_b   1.000
_cell.length_c   1.000
_cell.angle_alpha   90.00
_cell.angle_beta   90.00
_cell.angle_gamma   90.00
#
_symmetry.space_group_name_H-M   'P 1'
#
loop_
_entity.id
_entity.type
_entity.pdbx_description
1 polymer ?
#
loop_
_entity_poly.entity_id
_entity_poly.type
_entity_poly.pdbx_seq_one_letter_code
_entity_poly.pdbx_strand_id
1 'polypeptide(L)'
;MHSLTLNSDNRQEIAAALAGDRWIVACLCAAWCGTCASYRATFEEVAGRHPDKLFVWIDIEDHADVVGDLDVDNFPTLLIQHHELVAFFGTMLPDAGLAHRLVLAQSAQSDAELAALAASSEERIGWQADCNLRTLMRNALA
;
A
#
# COMPACT_ATOMS: atom_id res chain seq x y z
N MET A 1 4.79 -17.39 -0.25
CA MET A 1 4.42 -15.99 -0.52
C MET A 1 4.06 -15.38 0.81
N HIS A 2 4.70 -14.27 1.14
CA HIS A 2 4.52 -13.51 2.38
C HIS A 2 3.56 -12.33 2.19
N SER A 3 3.19 -12.00 0.94
CA SER A 3 2.16 -11.01 0.61
C SER A 3 0.87 -11.66 0.08
N LEU A 4 -0.25 -10.95 0.22
CA LEU A 4 -1.52 -11.27 -0.43
C LEU A 4 -1.58 -10.58 -1.80
N THR A 5 -2.14 -11.24 -2.81
CA THR A 5 -2.44 -10.61 -4.11
C THR A 5 -3.94 -10.36 -4.19
N LEU A 6 -4.34 -9.11 -4.46
CA LEU A 6 -5.73 -8.79 -4.73
C LEU A 6 -6.20 -9.47 -6.02
N ASN A 7 -7.36 -10.09 -5.97
CA ASN A 7 -8.11 -10.57 -7.12
C ASN A 7 -9.62 -10.41 -6.86
N SER A 8 -10.45 -10.68 -7.87
CA SER A 8 -11.89 -10.50 -7.77
C SER A 8 -12.56 -11.41 -6.75
N ASP A 9 -12.00 -12.58 -6.47
CA ASP A 9 -12.59 -13.59 -5.60
C ASP A 9 -12.25 -13.40 -4.11
N ASN A 10 -11.18 -12.65 -3.79
CA ASN A 10 -10.69 -12.49 -2.43
C ASN A 10 -10.84 -11.08 -1.84
N ARG A 11 -11.58 -10.18 -2.49
CA ARG A 11 -11.75 -8.79 -2.04
C ARG A 11 -12.27 -8.68 -0.61
N GLN A 12 -13.26 -9.49 -0.25
CA GLN A 12 -13.83 -9.51 1.10
C GLN A 12 -12.80 -9.99 2.15
N GLU A 13 -12.00 -10.99 1.81
CA GLU A 13 -10.92 -11.49 2.68
C GLU A 13 -9.86 -10.42 2.90
N ILE A 14 -9.42 -9.75 1.83
CA ILE A 14 -8.44 -8.67 1.92
C ILE A 14 -9.01 -7.50 2.72
N ALA A 15 -10.25 -7.08 2.48
CA ALA A 15 -10.89 -6.02 3.28
C ALA A 15 -10.95 -6.37 4.77
N ALA A 16 -11.28 -7.62 5.12
CA ALA A 16 -11.25 -8.10 6.51
C ALA A 16 -9.83 -8.09 7.09
N ALA A 17 -8.82 -8.52 6.33
CA ALA A 17 -7.42 -8.50 6.75
C ALA A 17 -6.90 -7.07 6.97
N LEU A 18 -7.30 -6.13 6.11
CA LEU A 18 -6.96 -4.71 6.20
C LEU A 18 -7.58 -4.05 7.44
N ALA A 19 -8.74 -4.49 7.91
CA ALA A 19 -9.46 -3.90 9.04
C ALA A 19 -8.76 -4.08 10.41
N GLY A 20 -7.85 -5.05 10.54
CA GLY A 20 -7.10 -5.30 11.79
C GLY A 20 -6.00 -4.27 12.08
N ASP A 21 -5.35 -4.37 13.24
CA ASP A 21 -4.41 -3.33 13.73
C ASP A 21 -2.98 -3.40 13.17
N ARG A 22 -2.78 -4.11 12.05
CA ARG A 22 -1.45 -4.21 11.44
C ARG A 22 -1.18 -3.03 10.53
N TRP A 23 0.09 -2.65 10.42
CA TRP A 23 0.57 -1.80 9.33
C TRP A 23 0.27 -2.46 7.99
N ILE A 24 -0.20 -1.66 7.05
CA ILE A 24 -0.52 -2.07 5.69
C ILE A 24 0.57 -1.53 4.78
N VAL A 25 1.14 -2.41 3.96
CA VAL A 25 2.10 -2.08 2.92
C VAL A 25 1.55 -2.61 1.60
N ALA A 26 1.01 -1.73 0.77
CA ALA A 26 0.47 -2.10 -0.52
C ALA A 26 1.42 -1.68 -1.65
N CYS A 27 1.54 -2.52 -2.67
CA CYS A 27 2.23 -2.21 -3.91
C CYS A 27 1.20 -2.12 -5.03
N LEU A 28 1.08 -0.93 -5.62
CA LEU A 28 0.30 -0.67 -6.82
C LEU A 28 1.19 -0.93 -8.04
N CYS A 29 0.78 -1.87 -8.88
CA CYS A 29 1.52 -2.29 -10.06
C CYS A 29 0.61 -2.37 -11.30
N ALA A 30 1.24 -2.63 -12.45
CA ALA A 30 0.56 -2.98 -13.68
C ALA A 30 1.28 -4.16 -14.36
N ALA A 31 0.52 -5.04 -15.01
CA ALA A 31 1.04 -6.26 -15.64
C ALA A 31 2.06 -5.97 -16.76
N TRP A 32 1.88 -4.89 -17.52
CA TRP A 32 2.80 -4.50 -18.59
C TRP A 32 4.13 -3.89 -18.09
N CYS A 33 4.25 -3.58 -16.80
CA CYS A 33 5.42 -2.93 -16.25
C CYS A 33 6.54 -3.93 -15.93
N GLY A 34 7.61 -3.94 -16.74
CA GLY A 34 8.79 -4.79 -16.50
C GLY A 34 9.47 -4.56 -15.15
N THR A 35 9.44 -3.32 -14.64
CA THR A 35 9.96 -2.99 -13.30
C THR A 35 9.11 -3.65 -12.21
N CYS A 36 7.79 -3.71 -12.36
CA CYS A 36 6.91 -4.40 -11.42
C CYS A 36 7.20 -5.91 -11.36
N ALA A 37 7.42 -6.55 -12.51
CA ALA A 37 7.78 -7.97 -12.55
C ALA A 37 9.06 -8.26 -11.75
N SER A 38 10.06 -7.39 -11.86
CA SER A 38 11.30 -7.50 -11.08
C SER A 38 11.06 -7.17 -9.60
N TYR A 39 10.20 -6.19 -9.32
CA TYR A 39 9.90 -5.75 -7.97
C TYR A 39 9.10 -6.76 -7.16
N ARG A 40 8.34 -7.66 -7.79
CA ARG A 40 7.56 -8.69 -7.06
C ARG A 40 8.43 -9.52 -6.12
N ALA A 41 9.61 -9.95 -6.56
CA ALA A 41 10.55 -10.70 -5.73
C ALA A 41 11.06 -9.87 -4.55
N THR A 42 11.42 -8.62 -4.82
CA THR A 42 11.82 -7.64 -3.79
C THR A 42 10.71 -7.41 -2.75
N PHE A 43 9.47 -7.26 -3.19
CA PHE A 43 8.32 -7.04 -2.31
C PHE A 43 8.07 -8.25 -1.40
N GLU A 44 8.15 -9.48 -1.94
CA GLU A 44 8.04 -10.72 -1.15
C GLU A 44 9.19 -10.87 -0.14
N GLU A 45 10.41 -10.49 -0.51
CA GLU A 45 11.56 -10.50 0.40
C GLU A 45 11.33 -9.54 1.58
N VAL A 46 10.88 -8.32 1.29
CA VAL A 46 10.57 -7.33 2.34
C VAL A 46 9.40 -7.80 3.21
N ALA A 47 8.35 -8.38 2.61
CA ALA A 47 7.24 -8.97 3.35
C ALA A 47 7.70 -10.08 4.30
N GLY A 48 8.62 -10.95 3.86
CA GLY A 48 9.20 -12.00 4.69
C GLY A 48 9.99 -11.48 5.90
N ARG A 49 10.51 -10.25 5.84
CA ARG A 49 11.19 -9.57 6.95
C ARG A 49 10.23 -8.92 7.95
N HIS A 50 8.96 -8.74 7.59
CA HIS A 50 7.96 -8.01 8.37
C HIS A 50 6.66 -8.84 8.54
N PRO A 51 6.72 -10.03 9.16
CA PRO A 51 5.55 -10.90 9.32
C PRO A 51 4.45 -10.30 10.23
N ASP A 52 4.79 -9.27 10.99
CA ASP A 52 3.88 -8.48 11.84
C ASP A 52 3.01 -7.48 11.04
N LYS A 53 3.31 -7.27 9.75
CA LYS A 53 2.61 -6.32 8.88
C LYS A 53 1.83 -7.05 7.80
N LEU A 54 0.89 -6.35 7.16
CA LEU A 54 0.11 -6.88 6.05
C LEU A 54 0.64 -6.32 4.73
N PHE A 55 1.16 -7.21 3.90
CA PHE A 55 1.62 -6.86 2.55
C PHE A 55 0.55 -7.24 1.52
N VAL A 56 0.20 -6.29 0.65
CA VAL A 56 -0.80 -6.49 -0.41
C VAL A 56 -0.23 -6.06 -1.75
N TRP A 57 -0.34 -6.93 -2.75
CA TRP A 57 0.00 -6.65 -4.12
C TRP A 57 -1.29 -6.38 -4.91
N ILE A 58 -1.36 -5.25 -5.58
CA ILE A 58 -2.55 -4.78 -6.29
C ILE A 58 -2.15 -4.46 -7.73
N ASP A 59 -2.67 -5.25 -8.66
CA ASP A 59 -2.66 -4.88 -10.07
C ASP A 59 -3.80 -3.89 -10.34
N ILE A 60 -3.44 -2.66 -10.69
CA ILE A 60 -4.43 -1.60 -10.85
C ILE A 60 -5.16 -1.65 -12.19
N GLU A 61 -4.64 -2.36 -13.19
CA GLU A 61 -5.36 -2.57 -14.46
C GLU A 61 -6.59 -3.46 -14.25
N ASP A 62 -6.40 -4.55 -13.51
CA ASP A 62 -7.47 -5.52 -13.25
C ASP A 62 -8.44 -5.04 -12.16
N HIS A 63 -8.04 -4.06 -11.35
CA HIS A 63 -8.77 -3.60 -10.18
C HIS A 63 -8.97 -2.09 -10.14
N ALA A 64 -9.15 -1.46 -11.31
CA ALA A 64 -9.48 -0.05 -11.45
C ALA A 64 -10.73 0.35 -10.63
N ASP A 65 -11.67 -0.57 -10.44
CA ASP A 65 -12.85 -0.37 -9.61
C ASP A 65 -12.55 -0.33 -8.09
N VAL A 66 -11.44 -0.93 -7.67
CA VAL A 66 -10.95 -0.86 -6.29
C VAL A 66 -10.09 0.36 -6.06
N VAL A 67 -9.14 0.62 -6.96
CA VAL A 67 -8.21 1.74 -6.79
C VAL A 67 -8.81 3.09 -7.20
N GLY A 68 -9.94 3.10 -7.90
CA GLY A 68 -10.69 4.30 -8.25
C GLY A 68 -9.82 5.33 -8.97
N ASP A 69 -9.84 6.56 -8.47
CA ASP A 69 -9.12 7.72 -9.00
C ASP A 69 -7.71 7.88 -8.37
N LEU A 70 -7.11 6.82 -7.84
CA LEU A 70 -5.74 6.85 -7.32
C LEU A 70 -4.78 7.44 -8.38
N ASP A 71 -4.21 8.61 -8.09
CA ASP A 71 -3.29 9.30 -8.99
C ASP A 71 -1.91 8.63 -8.97
N VAL A 72 -1.78 7.53 -9.72
CA VAL A 72 -0.54 6.77 -9.86
C VAL A 72 0.12 7.13 -11.19
N ASP A 73 1.06 8.07 -11.13
CA ASP A 73 1.83 8.47 -12.31
C ASP A 73 2.82 7.37 -12.79
N ASN A 74 3.42 6.65 -11.84
CA ASN A 74 4.56 5.78 -12.09
C ASN A 74 4.46 4.46 -11.31
N PHE A 75 4.99 3.39 -11.91
CA PHE A 75 4.98 2.04 -11.32
C PHE A 75 6.39 1.50 -11.05
N PRO A 76 6.57 0.68 -9.99
CA PRO A 76 5.59 0.39 -8.93
C PRO A 76 5.45 1.57 -7.95
N THR A 77 4.27 1.72 -7.35
CA THR A 77 4.02 2.71 -6.28
C THR A 77 3.73 2.00 -4.97
N LEU A 78 4.39 2.41 -3.90
CA LEU A 78 4.14 1.91 -2.55
C LEU A 78 3.18 2.83 -1.81
N LEU A 79 2.19 2.21 -1.17
CA LEU A 79 1.31 2.80 -0.18
C LEU A 79 1.62 2.16 1.17
N ILE A 80 1.95 2.99 2.16
CA ILE A 80 2.14 2.53 3.55
C ILE A 80 1.14 3.29 4.41
N GLN A 81 0.34 2.56 5.19
CA GLN A 81 -0.63 3.17 6.09
C GLN A 81 -0.73 2.40 7.41
N HIS A 82 -1.19 3.12 8.43
CA HIS A 82 -1.56 2.55 9.72
C HIS A 82 -2.98 2.97 10.06
N HIS A 83 -3.87 2.00 10.28
CA HIS A 83 -5.31 2.23 10.38
C HIS A 83 -5.84 3.04 9.19
N GLU A 84 -6.37 4.24 9.45
CA GLU A 84 -6.92 5.16 8.45
C GLU A 84 -5.93 6.28 8.07
N LEU A 85 -4.68 6.22 8.53
CA LEU A 85 -3.65 7.23 8.29
C LEU A 85 -2.65 6.74 7.23
N VAL A 86 -2.65 7.39 6.07
CA VAL A 86 -1.69 7.15 5.00
C VAL A 86 -0.36 7.82 5.36
N ALA A 87 0.65 7.00 5.63
CA ALA A 87 1.96 7.42 6.08
C ALA A 87 2.93 7.66 4.90
N PHE A 88 2.75 6.98 3.78
CA PHE A 88 3.56 7.18 2.57
C PHE A 88 2.78 6.76 1.33
N PHE A 89 2.91 7.53 0.26
CA PHE A 89 2.44 7.17 -1.06
C PHE A 89 3.44 7.67 -2.11
N GLY A 90 4.02 6.77 -2.90
CA GLY A 90 4.97 7.19 -3.94
C GLY A 90 5.70 6.07 -4.65
N THR A 91 6.34 6.41 -5.77
CA THR A 91 7.06 5.47 -6.63
C THR A 91 8.25 4.84 -5.92
N MET A 92 8.43 3.53 -6.14
CA MET A 92 9.51 2.76 -5.54
C MET A 92 10.40 2.12 -6.61
N LEU A 93 11.71 2.35 -6.52
CA LEU A 93 12.69 1.60 -7.30
C LEU A 93 12.80 0.16 -6.77
N PRO A 94 13.20 -0.80 -7.62
CA PRO A 94 13.31 -2.20 -7.24
C PRO A 94 14.54 -2.51 -6.35
N ASP A 95 14.60 -1.88 -5.18
CA ASP A 95 15.65 -2.00 -4.17
C ASP A 95 15.03 -2.45 -2.84
N ALA A 96 15.35 -3.69 -2.43
CA ALA A 96 14.85 -4.28 -1.19
C ALA A 96 15.33 -3.54 0.06
N GLY A 97 16.55 -3.02 0.04
CA GLY A 97 17.14 -2.30 1.16
C GLY A 97 16.48 -0.94 1.36
N LEU A 98 16.11 -0.25 0.28
CA LEU A 98 15.38 1.01 0.35
C LEU A 98 13.93 0.79 0.80
N ALA A 99 13.20 -0.17 0.19
CA ALA A 99 11.84 -0.49 0.60
C ALA A 99 11.76 -0.96 2.06
N HIS A 100 12.69 -1.81 2.51
CA HIS A 100 12.77 -2.25 3.90
C HIS A 100 12.99 -1.09 4.87
N ARG A 101 13.93 -0.18 4.57
CA ARG A 101 14.20 1.01 5.40
C ARG A 101 13.01 1.95 5.45
N LEU A 102 12.30 2.13 4.33
CA LEU A 102 11.09 2.94 4.28
C LEU A 102 10.00 2.37 5.19
N VAL A 103 9.75 1.06 5.11
CA VAL A 103 8.78 0.39 6.01
C VAL A 103 9.17 0.57 7.48
N LEU A 104 10.44 0.43 7.83
CA LEU A 104 10.91 0.67 9.20
C LEU A 104 10.72 2.12 9.63
N ALA A 105 11.08 3.08 8.77
CA ALA A 105 10.98 4.50 9.09
C ALA A 105 9.52 4.91 9.34
N GLN A 106 8.59 4.47 8.49
CA GLN A 106 7.17 4.77 8.68
C GLN A 106 6.61 4.05 9.92
N SER A 107 6.92 2.77 10.11
CA SER A 107 6.37 1.98 11.24
C SER A 107 6.97 2.31 12.61
N ALA A 108 8.01 3.14 12.67
CA ALA A 108 8.54 3.68 13.92
C ALA A 108 7.74 4.89 14.44
N GLN A 109 6.84 5.46 13.63
CA GLN A 109 6.04 6.62 13.99
C GLN A 109 4.81 6.19 14.79
N SER A 110 4.46 6.97 15.82
CA SER A 110 3.22 6.81 16.57
C SER A 110 2.01 7.38 15.81
N ASP A 111 0.81 6.93 16.16
CA ASP A 111 -0.43 7.43 15.57
C ASP A 111 -0.59 8.95 15.71
N ALA A 112 -0.12 9.52 16.83
CA ALA A 112 -0.15 10.96 17.06
C ALA A 112 0.76 11.73 16.09
N GLU A 113 1.96 11.20 15.81
CA GLU A 113 2.89 11.78 14.85
C GLU A 113 2.37 11.64 13.41
N LEU A 114 1.79 10.48 13.08
CA LEU A 114 1.17 10.25 11.78
C LEU A 114 0.00 11.21 11.55
N ALA A 115 -0.87 11.41 12.55
CA ALA A 115 -1.97 12.35 12.46
C ALA A 115 -1.49 13.80 12.26
N ALA A 116 -0.40 14.19 12.93
CA ALA A 116 0.20 15.51 12.72
C ALA A 116 0.78 15.67 11.31
N LEU A 117 1.48 14.64 10.78
CA LEU A 117 2.04 14.65 9.43
C LEU A 117 0.98 14.57 8.33
N ALA A 118 -0.11 13.85 8.57
CA ALA A 118 -1.23 13.72 7.63
C ALA A 118 -1.84 15.09 7.26
N ALA A 119 -1.73 16.08 8.15
CA ALA A 119 -2.20 17.45 7.94
C ALA A 119 -1.08 18.46 7.64
N SER A 120 0.18 18.03 7.47
CA SER A 120 1.32 18.96 7.41
C SER A 120 1.56 19.60 6.04
N SER A 121 0.98 19.05 4.97
CA SER A 121 1.11 19.58 3.61
C SER A 121 -0.12 19.22 2.77
N GLU A 122 -0.35 19.94 1.67
CA GLU A 122 -1.43 19.65 0.71
C GLU A 122 -1.32 18.24 0.15
N GLU A 123 -0.11 17.80 -0.19
CA GLU A 123 0.18 16.43 -0.62
C GLU A 123 -0.28 15.39 0.42
N ARG A 124 0.10 15.60 1.70
CA ARG A 124 -0.26 14.67 2.79
C ARG A 124 -1.76 14.63 3.05
N ILE A 125 -2.43 15.77 2.93
CA ILE A 125 -3.89 15.89 3.04
C ILE A 125 -4.56 15.12 1.90
N GLY A 126 -4.07 15.31 0.65
CA GLY A 126 -4.55 14.58 -0.51
C GLY A 126 -4.44 13.07 -0.34
N TRP A 127 -3.30 12.58 0.17
CA TRP A 127 -3.14 11.15 0.44
C TRP A 127 -4.21 10.57 1.38
N GLN A 128 -4.69 11.34 2.36
CA GLN A 128 -5.73 10.83 3.27
C GLN A 128 -7.09 10.72 2.58
N ALA A 129 -7.38 11.61 1.63
CA ALA A 129 -8.63 11.62 0.89
C ALA A 129 -8.66 10.52 -0.18
N ASP A 130 -7.55 10.39 -0.93
CA ASP A 130 -7.57 9.66 -2.20
C ASP A 130 -6.85 8.30 -2.11
N CYS A 131 -5.89 8.12 -1.21
CA CYS A 131 -5.01 6.95 -1.19
C CYS A 131 -5.32 5.92 -0.09
N ASN A 132 -6.27 6.19 0.81
CA ASN A 132 -6.56 5.27 1.92
C ASN A 132 -7.18 3.95 1.41
N LEU A 133 -6.40 2.86 1.50
CA LEU A 133 -6.78 1.55 0.96
C LEU A 133 -8.01 0.94 1.65
N ARG A 134 -8.23 1.22 2.94
CA ARG A 134 -9.44 0.75 3.63
C ARG A 134 -10.69 1.43 3.07
N THR A 135 -10.63 2.74 2.83
CA THR A 135 -11.72 3.49 2.21
C THR A 135 -11.99 2.99 0.80
N LEU A 136 -10.94 2.87 -0.02
CA LEU A 136 -11.02 2.35 -1.38
C LEU A 136 -11.68 0.97 -1.42
N MET A 137 -11.24 0.05 -0.55
CA MET A 137 -11.81 -1.30 -0.49
C MET A 137 -13.25 -1.33 0.03
N ARG A 138 -13.62 -0.46 0.97
CA ARG A 138 -15.02 -0.31 1.41
C ARG A 138 -15.92 0.17 0.28
N ASN A 139 -15.46 1.16 -0.49
CA ASN A 139 -16.22 1.72 -1.61
C ASN A 139 -16.43 0.70 -2.73
N ALA A 140 -15.42 -0.12 -3.02
CA ALA A 140 -15.49 -1.15 -4.05
C ALA A 140 -16.35 -2.38 -3.66
N LEU A 141 -16.68 -2.51 -2.38
CA LEU A 141 -17.54 -3.58 -1.85
C LEU A 141 -18.98 -3.12 -1.56
N ALA A 142 -19.25 -1.82 -1.66
CA ALA A 142 -20.57 -1.22 -1.45
C ALA A 142 -21.45 -1.35 -2.69
#